data_AF-A0A9E2XGK7-F1
#
_entry.id   AF-A0A9E2XGK7-F1
#
_cell.length_a   1.000
_cell.length_b   1.000
_cell.length_c   1.000
_cell.angle_alpha   90.00
_cell.angle_beta   90.00
_cell.angle_gamma   90.00
#
_symmetry.space_group_name_H-M   'P 1'
#
loop_
_entity.id
_entity.type
_entity.pdbx_description
1 polymer ?
#
loop_
_entity_poly.entity_id
_entity_poly.type
_entity_poly.pdbx_seq_one_letter_code
_entity_poly.pdbx_strand_id
1 'polypeptide(L)'
;MDQGRAERPTSGASAAELVAQLRDARHRTWRLTEDLSSTELMGPLLAIVNPVLWEVGHVAWFHEYWTLRHAAGCPPLIERGDRLWDSSAVPHDTRWQLDLPDRAGTLAYMADVLTRQEELLGCGIDSRTRYFYDLSIRHEDMHVEALTYTRQTLAYARPSGLGETGYPSGGACPGDVEVPGGSWQLGSIDAEGFVFDNEKWAHGVTLAPFRIARAPVTNAEFAAFVEAGGYRAREFWSDSGWAWRAARQAERPVYWQEKRDGV
;
A
#
# COMPACT_ATOMS: atom_id res chain seq x y z
N MET A 1 5.35 20.53 16.73
CA MET A 1 6.24 19.46 17.23
C MET A 1 6.01 19.34 18.72
N ASP A 2 5.12 18.43 19.12
CA ASP A 2 4.93 18.08 20.52
C ASP A 2 6.12 17.21 20.95
N GLN A 3 7.06 17.83 21.68
CA GLN A 3 8.29 17.19 22.19
C GLN A 3 8.05 16.47 23.52
N GLY A 4 6.80 16.31 23.97
CA GLY A 4 6.46 15.77 25.30
C GLY A 4 6.27 14.26 25.39
N ARG A 5 6.18 13.52 24.27
CA ARG A 5 5.86 12.08 24.29
C ARG A 5 7.06 11.23 23.91
N ALA A 6 7.64 10.58 24.93
CA ALA A 6 8.92 9.87 24.83
C ALA A 6 8.86 8.57 23.99
N GLU A 7 7.69 7.98 23.78
CA GLU A 7 7.56 6.71 23.05
C GLU A 7 6.43 6.78 22.02
N ARG A 8 6.71 6.27 20.81
CA ARG A 8 5.72 6.13 19.73
C ARG A 8 4.84 4.91 20.06
N PRO A 9 3.52 4.96 19.84
CA PRO A 9 2.66 3.83 20.14
C PRO A 9 2.98 2.67 19.19
N THR A 10 2.84 1.45 19.69
CA THR A 10 3.22 0.22 18.99
C THR A 10 2.06 -0.77 19.06
N SER A 11 2.07 -1.80 18.21
CA SER A 11 1.06 -2.87 18.23
C SER A 11 1.01 -3.66 19.55
N GLY A 12 2.06 -3.55 20.38
CA GLY A 12 2.24 -4.40 21.56
C GLY A 12 2.64 -5.83 21.24
N ALA A 13 2.88 -6.16 19.96
CA ALA A 13 3.23 -7.51 19.53
C ALA A 13 4.51 -8.02 20.20
N SER A 14 4.47 -9.29 20.59
CA SER A 14 5.62 -10.06 21.04
C SER A 14 6.60 -10.28 19.89
N ALA A 15 7.85 -10.64 20.23
CA ALA A 15 8.86 -10.98 19.23
C ALA A 15 8.39 -12.12 18.30
N ALA A 16 7.71 -13.14 18.84
CA ALA A 16 7.20 -14.26 18.06
C ALA A 16 6.09 -13.83 17.07
N GLU A 17 5.19 -12.92 17.48
CA GLU A 17 4.15 -12.37 16.61
C GLU A 17 4.75 -11.50 15.50
N LEU A 18 5.78 -10.70 15.81
CA LEU A 18 6.50 -9.91 14.80
C LEU A 18 7.22 -10.79 13.79
N VAL A 19 7.88 -11.87 14.22
CA VAL A 19 8.48 -12.86 13.30
C VAL A 19 7.42 -13.46 12.38
N ALA A 20 6.25 -13.83 12.92
CA ALA A 20 5.17 -14.36 12.11
C ALA A 20 4.65 -13.34 11.08
N GLN A 21 4.49 -12.08 11.47
CA GLN A 21 4.06 -10.99 10.57
C GLN A 21 5.09 -10.68 9.49
N LEU A 22 6.39 -10.61 9.84
CA LEU A 22 7.48 -10.46 8.88
C LEU A 22 7.46 -11.55 7.82
N ARG A 23 7.30 -12.81 8.24
CA ARG A 23 7.21 -13.95 7.32
C ARG A 23 5.96 -13.90 6.44
N ASP A 24 4.81 -13.48 6.97
CA ASP A 24 3.58 -13.34 6.18
C ASP A 24 3.72 -12.25 5.11
N ALA A 25 4.16 -11.05 5.47
CA ALA A 25 4.41 -9.95 4.53
C ALA A 25 5.42 -10.39 3.45
N ARG A 26 6.53 -11.01 3.87
CA ARG A 26 7.55 -11.52 2.96
C ARG A 26 7.03 -12.57 1.99
N HIS A 27 6.23 -13.50 2.50
CA HIS A 27 5.63 -14.54 1.68
C HIS A 27 4.68 -13.92 0.63
N ARG A 28 3.86 -12.93 1.00
CA ARG A 28 2.98 -12.24 0.05
C ARG A 28 3.77 -11.52 -1.06
N THR A 29 4.82 -10.78 -0.71
CA THR A 29 5.71 -10.13 -1.68
C THR A 29 6.33 -11.14 -2.64
N TRP A 30 6.79 -12.28 -2.12
CA TRP A 30 7.35 -13.35 -2.95
C TRP A 30 6.30 -13.97 -3.87
N ARG A 31 5.12 -14.35 -3.38
CA ARG A 31 4.04 -14.93 -4.20
C ARG A 31 3.54 -13.97 -5.30
N LEU A 32 3.60 -12.66 -5.05
CA LEU A 32 3.24 -11.64 -6.03
C LEU A 32 4.30 -11.43 -7.12
N THR A 33 5.49 -12.04 -7.02
CA THR A 33 6.61 -11.72 -7.91
C THR A 33 7.38 -12.93 -8.44
N GLU A 34 7.24 -14.11 -7.81
CA GLU A 34 8.05 -15.31 -8.12
C GLU A 34 7.92 -15.79 -9.58
N ASP A 35 6.72 -15.65 -10.16
CA ASP A 35 6.35 -16.19 -11.47
C ASP A 35 6.65 -15.24 -12.62
N LEU A 36 6.93 -13.98 -12.33
CA LEU A 36 7.24 -12.97 -13.34
C LEU A 36 8.56 -13.32 -14.03
N SER A 37 8.72 -12.96 -15.29
CA SER A 37 10.00 -12.99 -16.02
C SER A 37 10.89 -11.79 -15.69
N SER A 38 12.17 -11.79 -16.10
CA SER A 38 13.04 -10.62 -15.90
C SER A 38 12.53 -9.37 -16.62
N THR A 39 11.85 -9.55 -17.76
CA THR A 39 11.21 -8.46 -18.50
C THR A 39 10.02 -7.90 -17.74
N GLU A 40 9.16 -8.76 -17.19
CA GLU A 40 8.00 -8.33 -16.38
C GLU A 40 8.42 -7.70 -15.05
N LEU A 41 9.52 -8.16 -14.47
CA LEU A 41 10.07 -7.55 -13.26
C LEU A 41 10.52 -6.10 -13.46
N MET A 42 10.93 -5.73 -14.67
CA MET A 42 11.24 -4.33 -14.98
C MET A 42 10.00 -3.58 -15.46
N GLY A 43 9.17 -4.19 -16.29
CA GLY A 43 7.95 -3.58 -16.81
C GLY A 43 8.20 -2.30 -17.62
N PRO A 44 7.14 -1.68 -18.16
CA PRO A 44 7.23 -0.37 -18.82
C PRO A 44 7.25 0.78 -17.80
N LEU A 45 7.88 1.89 -18.17
CA LEU A 45 7.79 3.14 -17.41
C LEU A 45 6.40 3.75 -17.57
N LEU A 46 5.62 3.76 -16.47
CA LEU A 46 4.35 4.47 -16.36
C LEU A 46 4.37 5.32 -15.09
N ALA A 47 3.66 6.45 -15.10
CA ALA A 47 3.65 7.40 -13.98
C ALA A 47 3.05 6.86 -12.67
N ILE A 48 2.42 5.69 -12.68
CA ILE A 48 1.61 5.17 -11.56
C ILE A 48 2.09 3.81 -11.02
N VAL A 49 3.14 3.22 -11.59
CA VAL A 49 3.76 1.98 -11.11
C VAL A 49 5.27 2.15 -11.05
N ASN A 50 5.98 1.29 -10.33
CA ASN A 50 7.44 1.18 -10.34
C ASN A 50 7.87 -0.12 -11.01
N PRO A 51 9.17 -0.30 -11.37
CA PRO A 51 9.69 -1.62 -11.69
C PRO A 51 9.44 -2.55 -10.50
N VAL A 52 8.86 -3.72 -10.73
CA VAL A 52 8.59 -4.71 -9.67
C VAL A 52 9.89 -5.12 -8.96
N LEU A 53 11.00 -5.26 -9.69
CA LEU A 53 12.31 -5.55 -9.10
C LEU A 53 12.77 -4.44 -8.14
N TRP A 54 12.51 -3.19 -8.50
CA TRP A 54 12.84 -2.04 -7.65
C TRP A 54 12.00 -2.06 -6.37
N GLU A 55 10.70 -2.36 -6.47
CA GLU A 55 9.80 -2.48 -5.31
C GLU A 55 10.26 -3.56 -4.32
N VAL A 56 10.65 -4.74 -4.82
CA VAL A 56 11.15 -5.85 -3.97
C VAL A 56 12.43 -5.46 -3.24
N GLY A 57 13.37 -4.80 -3.93
CA GLY A 57 14.58 -4.29 -3.28
C GLY A 57 14.28 -3.14 -2.32
N HIS A 58 13.30 -2.29 -2.63
CA HIS A 58 12.90 -1.16 -1.81
C HIS A 58 12.31 -1.59 -0.47
N VAL A 59 11.42 -2.59 -0.45
CA VAL A 59 10.88 -3.10 0.82
C VAL A 59 11.97 -3.76 1.68
N ALA A 60 12.91 -4.48 1.07
CA ALA A 60 14.07 -5.03 1.79
C ALA A 60 14.95 -3.92 2.39
N TRP A 61 15.23 -2.89 1.61
CA TRP A 61 15.96 -1.70 2.05
C TRP A 61 15.25 -0.96 3.17
N PHE A 62 13.94 -0.79 3.08
CA PHE A 62 13.16 -0.11 4.12
C PHE A 62 13.20 -0.88 5.45
N HIS A 63 13.10 -2.21 5.39
CA HIS A 63 13.29 -3.08 6.55
C HIS A 63 14.69 -2.94 7.15
N GLU A 64 15.73 -3.06 6.34
CA GLU A 64 17.12 -2.89 6.78
C GLU A 64 17.33 -1.52 7.42
N TYR A 65 16.90 -0.45 6.75
CA TYR A 65 17.13 0.92 7.16
C TYR A 65 16.53 1.20 8.54
N TRP A 66 15.27 0.83 8.78
CA TRP A 66 14.60 1.15 10.03
C TRP A 66 14.91 0.18 11.16
N THR A 67 14.98 -1.12 10.87
CA THR A 67 15.15 -2.13 11.92
C THR A 67 16.61 -2.43 12.22
N LEU A 68 17.44 -2.63 11.20
CA LEU A 68 18.83 -3.04 11.39
C LEU A 68 19.73 -1.82 11.61
N ARG A 69 19.63 -0.80 10.76
CA ARG A 69 20.50 0.38 10.84
C ARG A 69 20.02 1.35 11.92
N HIS A 70 18.77 1.78 11.86
CA HIS A 70 18.28 2.83 12.76
C HIS A 70 17.99 2.34 14.18
N ALA A 71 17.36 1.17 14.34
CA ALA A 71 17.08 0.63 15.68
C ALA A 71 18.28 -0.12 16.27
N ALA A 72 18.93 -1.01 15.51
CA ALA A 72 20.02 -1.86 16.03
C ALA A 72 21.45 -1.34 15.77
N GLY A 73 21.62 -0.25 15.00
CA GLY A 73 22.94 0.35 14.75
C GLY A 73 23.85 -0.49 13.82
N CYS A 74 23.31 -1.44 13.06
CA CYS A 74 24.07 -2.23 12.11
C CYS A 74 24.58 -1.38 10.92
N PRO A 75 25.73 -1.72 10.31
CA PRO A 75 26.15 -1.11 9.04
C PRO A 75 25.25 -1.55 7.88
N PRO A 76 25.25 -0.83 6.76
CA PRO A 76 24.47 -1.22 5.60
C PRO A 76 24.96 -2.54 5.00
N LEU A 77 24.03 -3.41 4.58
CA LEU A 77 24.34 -4.67 3.90
C LEU A 77 24.84 -4.43 2.47
N ILE A 78 24.28 -3.43 1.80
CA ILE A 78 24.70 -2.97 0.47
C ILE A 78 25.07 -1.49 0.58
N GLU A 79 26.35 -1.17 0.43
CA GLU A 79 26.88 0.20 0.60
C GLU A 79 26.14 1.25 -0.27
N ARG A 80 25.77 0.86 -1.49
CA ARG A 80 25.04 1.70 -2.43
C ARG A 80 23.51 1.66 -2.28
N GLY A 81 22.98 0.95 -1.27
CA GLY A 81 21.55 0.68 -1.12
C GLY A 81 20.69 1.94 -1.08
N ASP A 82 21.12 2.98 -0.35
CA ASP A 82 20.38 4.25 -0.25
C ASP A 82 20.21 4.92 -1.63
N ARG A 83 21.21 4.81 -2.51
CA ARG A 83 21.16 5.37 -3.87
C ARG A 83 20.30 4.56 -4.83
N LEU A 84 19.99 3.31 -4.47
CA LEU A 84 19.15 2.44 -5.28
C LEU A 84 17.69 2.53 -4.83
N TRP A 85 17.42 2.60 -3.53
CA TRP A 85 16.10 2.30 -2.99
C TRP A 85 15.52 3.34 -2.03
N ASP A 86 16.23 4.41 -1.66
CA ASP A 86 15.58 5.47 -0.88
C ASP A 86 14.55 6.20 -1.76
N SER A 87 13.27 5.90 -1.56
CA SER A 87 12.16 6.46 -2.34
C SER A 87 12.04 7.98 -2.22
N SER A 88 12.61 8.58 -1.17
CA SER A 88 12.65 10.04 -0.98
C SER A 88 13.75 10.70 -1.81
N ALA A 89 14.82 9.97 -2.11
CA ALA A 89 15.98 10.48 -2.83
C ALA A 89 16.05 10.02 -4.29
N VAL A 90 15.45 8.88 -4.63
CA VAL A 90 15.47 8.26 -5.95
C VAL A 90 14.21 8.65 -6.73
N PRO A 91 14.31 9.54 -7.73
CA PRO A 91 13.16 9.98 -8.53
C PRO A 91 12.53 8.80 -9.28
N HIS A 92 11.20 8.83 -9.38
CA HIS A 92 10.40 7.77 -10.00
C HIS A 92 10.90 7.38 -11.41
N ASP A 93 11.10 8.36 -12.28
CA ASP A 93 11.47 8.19 -13.69
C ASP A 93 12.86 7.57 -13.90
N THR A 94 13.74 7.66 -12.90
CA THR A 94 15.09 7.10 -12.95
C THR A 94 15.15 5.61 -12.61
N ARG A 95 14.11 5.05 -11.98
CA ARG A 95 14.14 3.70 -11.37
C ARG A 95 14.41 2.56 -12.36
N TRP A 96 14.10 2.76 -13.64
CA TRP A 96 14.36 1.79 -14.73
C TRP A 96 15.82 1.75 -15.21
N GLN A 97 16.61 2.76 -14.86
CA GLN A 97 17.99 2.95 -15.35
C GLN A 97 19.03 2.66 -14.26
N LEU A 98 18.58 2.34 -13.05
CA LEU A 98 19.44 2.01 -11.93
C LEU A 98 20.15 0.68 -12.17
N ASP A 99 21.40 0.60 -11.73
CA ASP A 99 22.18 -0.63 -11.71
C ASP A 99 21.73 -1.55 -10.56
N LEU A 100 20.48 -2.00 -10.60
CA LEU A 100 19.89 -2.87 -9.58
C LEU A 100 20.60 -4.23 -9.58
N PRO A 101 20.81 -4.87 -8.41
CA PRO A 101 21.09 -6.30 -8.39
C PRO A 101 20.03 -7.05 -9.19
N ASP A 102 20.43 -8.15 -9.82
CA ASP A 102 19.48 -9.00 -10.53
C ASP A 102 18.45 -9.64 -9.57
N ARG A 103 17.53 -10.44 -10.11
CA ARG A 103 16.52 -11.14 -9.30
C ARG A 103 17.16 -11.91 -8.15
N ALA A 104 18.21 -12.68 -8.43
CA ALA A 104 18.83 -13.55 -7.44
C ALA A 104 19.48 -12.70 -6.34
N GLY A 105 20.20 -11.65 -6.71
CA GLY A 105 20.82 -10.71 -5.76
C GLY A 105 19.78 -9.97 -4.92
N THR A 106 18.69 -9.49 -5.52
CA THR A 106 17.63 -8.77 -4.81
C THR A 106 16.89 -9.69 -3.83
N LEU A 107 16.56 -10.92 -4.23
CA LEU A 107 15.91 -11.89 -3.33
C LEU A 107 16.85 -12.37 -2.22
N ALA A 108 18.14 -12.57 -2.52
CA ALA A 108 19.14 -12.93 -1.51
C ALA A 108 19.30 -11.81 -0.46
N TYR A 109 19.33 -10.56 -0.91
CA TYR A 109 19.34 -9.39 -0.03
C TYR A 109 18.09 -9.33 0.86
N MET A 110 16.90 -9.52 0.27
CA MET A 110 15.64 -9.66 1.00
C MET A 110 15.75 -10.71 2.12
N ALA A 111 16.26 -11.90 1.79
CA ALA A 111 16.37 -13.02 2.72
C ALA A 111 17.38 -12.78 3.85
N ASP A 112 18.52 -12.13 3.56
CA ASP A 112 19.51 -11.76 4.58
C ASP A 112 18.92 -10.74 5.56
N VAL A 113 18.19 -9.73 5.08
CA VAL A 113 17.48 -8.77 5.94
C VAL A 113 16.49 -9.48 6.87
N LEU A 114 15.65 -10.38 6.33
CA LEU A 114 14.69 -11.13 7.16
C LEU A 114 15.41 -11.99 8.22
N THR A 115 16.48 -12.68 7.84
CA THR A 115 17.23 -13.57 8.74
C THR A 115 17.78 -12.78 9.94
N ARG A 116 18.41 -11.63 9.68
CA ARG A 116 18.92 -10.73 10.73
C ARG A 116 17.83 -10.13 11.59
N GLN A 117 16.69 -9.78 10.98
CA GLN A 117 15.52 -9.30 11.72
C GLN A 117 15.01 -10.36 12.71
N GLU A 118 14.95 -11.63 12.31
CA GLU A 118 14.54 -12.73 13.18
C GLU A 118 15.56 -13.01 14.31
N GLU A 119 16.86 -12.97 14.00
CA GLU A 119 17.93 -13.13 14.99
C GLU A 119 17.85 -12.05 16.08
N LEU A 120 17.68 -10.79 15.69
CA LEU A 120 17.55 -9.67 16.64
C LEU A 120 16.30 -9.79 17.51
N LEU A 121 15.16 -10.20 16.93
CA LEU A 121 13.94 -10.44 17.69
C LEU A 121 14.12 -11.56 18.72
N GLY A 122 14.98 -12.55 18.44
CA GLY A 122 15.35 -13.62 19.36
C GLY A 122 16.08 -13.14 20.63
N CYS A 123 16.70 -11.96 20.60
CA CYS A 123 17.38 -11.36 21.76
C CYS A 123 16.46 -10.53 22.66
N GLY A 124 15.17 -10.38 22.30
CA GLY A 124 14.21 -9.50 22.98
C GLY A 124 14.02 -8.18 22.25
N ILE A 125 12.94 -7.46 22.59
CA ILE A 125 12.54 -6.24 21.87
C ILE A 125 12.03 -5.16 22.84
N ASP A 126 12.56 -3.94 22.70
CA ASP A 126 12.07 -2.75 23.40
C ASP A 126 10.99 -2.00 22.59
N SER A 127 10.31 -1.02 23.21
CA SER A 127 9.24 -0.26 22.57
C SER A 127 9.71 0.47 21.30
N ARG A 128 10.92 1.04 21.33
CA ARG A 128 11.46 1.80 20.20
C ARG A 128 11.72 0.91 18.99
N THR A 129 12.32 -0.25 19.21
CA THR A 129 12.59 -1.25 18.18
C THR A 129 11.28 -1.81 17.65
N ARG A 130 10.33 -2.15 18.53
CA ARG A 130 8.99 -2.61 18.14
C ARG A 130 8.31 -1.67 17.16
N TYR A 131 8.36 -0.36 17.43
CA TYR A 131 7.79 0.63 16.51
C TYR A 131 8.35 0.52 15.09
N PHE A 132 9.66 0.33 14.93
CA PHE A 132 10.26 0.22 13.60
C PHE A 132 9.94 -1.09 12.90
N TYR A 133 9.78 -2.19 13.63
CA TYR A 133 9.26 -3.43 13.05
C TYR A 133 7.81 -3.27 12.59
N ASP A 134 6.93 -2.71 13.42
CA ASP A 134 5.55 -2.40 13.04
C ASP A 134 5.51 -1.52 11.77
N LEU A 135 6.32 -0.45 11.75
CA LEU A 135 6.40 0.46 10.61
C LEU A 135 6.85 -0.25 9.34
N SER A 136 7.92 -1.05 9.42
CA SER A 136 8.45 -1.79 8.27
C SER A 136 7.47 -2.83 7.74
N ILE A 137 6.82 -3.60 8.62
CA ILE A 137 5.80 -4.58 8.22
C ILE A 137 4.65 -3.90 7.48
N ARG A 138 4.08 -2.83 8.05
CA ARG A 138 2.96 -2.11 7.42
C ARG A 138 3.37 -1.44 6.12
N HIS A 139 4.61 -1.00 6.01
CA HIS A 139 5.17 -0.50 4.76
C HIS A 139 5.26 -1.62 3.71
N GLU A 140 5.77 -2.81 4.04
CA GLU A 140 5.77 -3.95 3.10
C GLU A 140 4.33 -4.35 2.71
N ASP A 141 3.37 -4.34 3.65
CA ASP A 141 1.95 -4.59 3.34
C ASP A 141 1.35 -3.56 2.36
N MET A 142 1.69 -2.27 2.50
CA MET A 142 1.31 -1.24 1.52
C MET A 142 1.91 -1.53 0.14
N HIS A 143 3.15 -2.02 0.08
CA HIS A 143 3.78 -2.40 -1.17
C HIS A 143 3.24 -3.72 -1.75
N VAL A 144 2.72 -4.63 -0.92
CA VAL A 144 1.95 -5.80 -1.37
C VAL A 144 0.68 -5.36 -2.11
N GLU A 145 -0.03 -4.35 -1.61
CA GLU A 145 -1.14 -3.73 -2.34
C GLU A 145 -0.64 -3.08 -3.64
N ALA A 146 0.50 -2.39 -3.60
CA ALA A 146 1.09 -1.75 -4.77
C ALA A 146 1.48 -2.72 -5.89
N LEU A 147 2.08 -3.85 -5.52
CA LEU A 147 2.39 -4.94 -6.43
C LEU A 147 1.11 -5.55 -7.02
N THR A 148 0.04 -5.65 -6.23
CA THR A 148 -1.25 -6.17 -6.68
C THR A 148 -1.87 -5.29 -7.76
N TYR A 149 -2.00 -3.97 -7.54
CA TYR A 149 -2.53 -3.08 -8.58
C TYR A 149 -1.55 -2.92 -9.75
N THR A 150 -0.24 -3.09 -9.54
CA THR A 150 0.76 -3.07 -10.61
C THR A 150 0.52 -4.23 -11.58
N ARG A 151 0.31 -5.45 -11.07
CA ARG A 151 -0.04 -6.61 -11.93
C ARG A 151 -1.32 -6.37 -12.71
N GLN A 152 -2.36 -5.81 -12.07
CA GLN A 152 -3.60 -5.45 -12.76
C GLN A 152 -3.36 -4.39 -13.85
N THR A 153 -2.58 -3.36 -13.55
CA THR A 153 -2.26 -2.26 -14.47
C THR A 153 -1.49 -2.75 -15.70
N LEU A 154 -0.56 -3.68 -15.50
CA LEU A 154 0.27 -4.25 -16.56
C LEU A 154 -0.36 -5.48 -17.22
N ALA A 155 -1.58 -5.85 -16.82
CA ALA A 155 -2.30 -7.03 -17.29
C ALA A 155 -1.51 -8.34 -17.14
N TYR A 156 -0.70 -8.45 -16.08
CA TYR A 156 0.02 -9.68 -15.74
C TYR A 156 -0.95 -10.72 -15.19
N ALA A 157 -0.63 -11.99 -15.39
CA ALA A 157 -1.44 -13.09 -14.89
C ALA A 157 -1.63 -12.98 -13.37
N ARG A 158 -2.81 -13.38 -12.88
CA ARG A 158 -3.06 -13.47 -11.44
C ARG A 158 -2.12 -14.54 -10.86
N PRO A 159 -1.35 -14.25 -9.80
CA PRO A 159 -0.49 -15.24 -9.17
C PRO A 159 -1.32 -16.38 -8.55
N SER A 160 -0.76 -17.58 -8.55
CA SER A 160 -1.40 -18.75 -7.94
C SER A 160 -1.24 -18.75 -6.41
N GLY A 161 -2.15 -19.39 -5.67
CA GLY A 161 -2.02 -19.61 -4.23
C GLY A 161 -1.99 -18.35 -3.36
N LEU A 162 -2.56 -17.25 -3.83
CA LEU A 162 -2.81 -16.04 -3.03
C LEU A 162 -4.32 -15.80 -2.87
N GLY A 163 -4.79 -16.00 -1.65
CA GLY A 163 -6.18 -15.81 -1.24
C GLY A 163 -7.17 -16.74 -1.94
N GLU A 164 -8.43 -16.65 -1.53
CA GLU A 164 -9.53 -17.29 -2.26
C GLU A 164 -9.84 -16.52 -3.54
N THR A 165 -10.22 -17.23 -4.59
CA THR A 165 -10.63 -16.63 -5.88
C THR A 165 -12.10 -16.21 -5.89
N GLY A 166 -12.87 -16.61 -4.86
CA GLY A 166 -14.27 -16.27 -4.74
C GLY A 166 -14.44 -14.79 -4.41
N TYR A 167 -15.34 -14.13 -5.15
CA TYR A 167 -15.84 -12.84 -4.69
C TYR A 167 -16.75 -13.12 -3.49
N PRO A 168 -16.53 -12.47 -2.32
CA PRO A 168 -17.48 -12.60 -1.21
C PRO A 168 -18.87 -12.17 -1.70
N SER A 169 -19.92 -12.88 -1.28
CA SER A 169 -21.29 -12.50 -1.63
C SER A 169 -21.64 -11.17 -0.99
N GLY A 170 -21.47 -10.09 -1.74
CA GLY A 170 -21.90 -8.73 -1.41
C GLY A 170 -22.99 -8.28 -2.36
N GLY A 171 -23.94 -7.49 -1.86
CA GLY A 171 -25.03 -6.89 -2.64
C GLY A 171 -25.30 -5.46 -2.19
N ALA A 172 -26.21 -4.78 -2.90
CA ALA A 172 -26.62 -3.44 -2.52
C ALA A 172 -27.13 -3.42 -1.07
N CYS A 173 -26.64 -2.46 -0.27
CA CYS A 173 -27.21 -2.12 1.02
C CYS A 173 -27.77 -0.69 0.91
N PRO A 174 -29.00 -0.54 0.38
CA PRO A 174 -29.53 0.77 0.01
C PRO A 174 -29.84 1.64 1.23
N GLY A 175 -29.89 2.95 0.97
CA GLY A 175 -30.22 3.97 1.96
C GLY A 175 -29.00 4.46 2.75
N ASP A 176 -29.25 5.48 3.56
CA ASP A 176 -28.20 6.14 4.34
C ASP A 176 -28.38 5.90 5.83
N VAL A 177 -27.27 6.05 6.55
CA VAL A 177 -27.27 6.27 8.00
C VAL A 177 -27.17 7.76 8.30
N GLU A 178 -27.86 8.19 9.35
CA GLU A 178 -27.75 9.54 9.87
C GLU A 178 -26.56 9.63 10.82
N VAL A 179 -25.73 10.65 10.63
CA VAL A 179 -24.65 11.01 11.55
C VAL A 179 -25.06 12.32 12.22
N PRO A 180 -25.33 12.31 13.54
CA PRO A 180 -25.77 13.51 14.24
C PRO A 180 -24.66 14.57 14.24
N GLY A 181 -25.07 15.82 14.14
CA GLY A 181 -24.16 16.95 14.32
C GLY A 181 -23.66 17.04 15.76
N GLY A 182 -22.50 17.65 15.95
CA GLY A 182 -21.92 17.81 17.28
C GLY A 182 -20.40 17.92 17.25
N SER A 183 -19.82 17.80 18.44
CA SER A 183 -18.36 17.73 18.61
C SER A 183 -17.91 16.27 18.61
N TRP A 184 -16.96 15.96 17.75
CA TRP A 184 -16.38 14.63 17.55
C TRP A 184 -14.87 14.68 17.75
N GLN A 185 -14.24 13.54 17.97
CA GLN A 185 -12.77 13.40 17.94
C GLN A 185 -12.36 12.80 16.60
N LEU A 186 -11.43 13.45 15.90
CA LEU A 186 -10.86 12.97 14.64
C LEU A 186 -9.38 12.65 14.81
N GLY A 187 -8.97 11.47 14.36
CA GLY A 187 -7.61 10.95 14.50
C GLY A 187 -7.52 9.93 15.64
N SER A 188 -6.38 9.24 15.70
CA SER A 188 -6.14 8.14 16.63
C SER A 188 -5.72 8.60 18.02
N ILE A 189 -5.85 7.70 19.00
CA ILE A 189 -5.33 7.86 20.37
C ILE A 189 -4.23 6.82 20.65
N ASP A 190 -3.39 7.06 21.67
CA ASP A 190 -2.25 6.17 21.98
C ASP A 190 -2.67 4.71 22.24
N ALA A 191 -3.87 4.50 22.76
CA ALA A 191 -4.39 3.18 23.12
C ALA A 191 -4.76 2.30 21.93
N GLU A 192 -4.71 2.81 20.69
CA GLU A 192 -5.08 2.07 19.47
C GLU A 192 -3.92 1.26 18.86
N GLY A 193 -2.77 1.25 19.51
CA GLY A 193 -1.59 0.50 19.07
C GLY A 193 -0.77 1.25 18.02
N PHE A 194 -0.19 0.56 17.04
CA PHE A 194 0.57 1.23 15.97
C PHE A 194 -0.35 2.12 15.14
N VAL A 195 0.07 3.37 14.95
CA VAL A 195 -0.63 4.39 14.16
C VAL A 195 0.37 5.18 13.31
N PHE A 196 0.03 5.42 12.05
CA PHE A 196 0.83 6.27 11.17
C PHE A 196 0.85 7.71 11.67
N ASP A 197 1.83 8.50 11.21
CA ASP A 197 2.00 9.88 11.65
C ASP A 197 0.85 10.81 11.23
N ASN A 198 0.33 10.61 10.02
CA ASN A 198 -0.81 11.34 9.45
C ASN A 198 -2.15 11.06 10.15
N GLU A 199 -2.25 9.99 10.94
CA GLU A 199 -3.44 9.63 11.73
C GLU A 199 -3.39 10.24 13.15
N LYS A 200 -2.26 10.85 13.54
CA LYS A 200 -2.04 11.43 14.87
C LYS A 200 -2.36 12.92 14.93
N TRP A 201 -2.80 13.48 16.04
CA TRP A 201 -3.49 12.83 17.17
C TRP A 201 -4.95 13.29 17.16
N ALA A 202 -5.79 12.53 17.86
CA ALA A 202 -7.18 12.86 18.09
C ALA A 202 -7.34 14.33 18.51
N HIS A 203 -8.19 15.05 17.78
CA HIS A 203 -8.54 16.43 18.09
C HIS A 203 -10.03 16.68 17.84
N GLY A 204 -10.57 17.68 18.54
CA GLY A 204 -11.97 18.06 18.43
C GLY A 204 -12.30 18.65 17.06
N VAL A 205 -13.34 18.13 16.41
CA VAL A 205 -13.95 18.69 15.19
C VAL A 205 -15.44 18.88 15.39
N THR A 206 -16.01 19.96 14.84
CA THR A 206 -17.46 20.20 14.87
C THR A 206 -18.06 19.86 13.52
N LEU A 207 -19.02 18.95 13.51
CA LEU A 207 -19.71 18.51 12.30
C LEU A 207 -21.18 18.94 12.34
N ALA A 208 -21.68 19.43 11.21
CA ALA A 208 -23.12 19.54 10.97
C ALA A 208 -23.73 18.14 10.81
N PRO A 209 -25.03 17.93 11.11
CA PRO A 209 -25.67 16.64 10.83
C PRO A 209 -25.63 16.34 9.34
N PHE A 210 -25.33 15.09 8.99
CA PHE A 210 -25.28 14.63 7.60
C PHE A 210 -25.74 13.16 7.48
N ARG A 211 -25.86 12.70 6.23
CA ARG A 211 -26.19 11.31 5.90
C ARG A 211 -25.06 10.71 5.06
N ILE A 212 -24.77 9.43 5.27
CA ILE A 212 -23.81 8.68 4.46
C ILE A 212 -24.41 7.33 4.07
N ALA A 213 -24.20 6.92 2.81
CA ALA A 213 -24.71 5.66 2.30
C ALA A 213 -24.21 4.47 3.15
N ARG A 214 -25.08 3.48 3.35
CA ARG A 214 -24.76 2.26 4.13
C ARG A 214 -23.69 1.37 3.48
N ALA A 215 -23.54 1.45 2.16
CA ALA A 215 -22.54 0.73 1.39
C ALA A 215 -22.00 1.62 0.25
N PRO A 216 -20.81 1.31 -0.30
CA PRO A 216 -20.30 1.96 -1.50
C PRO A 216 -21.23 1.78 -2.70
N VAL A 217 -21.15 2.72 -3.65
CA VAL A 217 -21.86 2.64 -4.95
C VAL A 217 -21.47 1.35 -5.66
N THR A 218 -22.46 0.58 -6.10
CA THR A 218 -22.28 -0.69 -6.80
C THR A 218 -21.97 -0.49 -8.29
N ASN A 219 -21.43 -1.53 -8.94
CA ASN A 219 -21.25 -1.53 -10.40
C ASN A 219 -22.58 -1.30 -11.14
N ALA A 220 -23.70 -1.85 -10.67
CA ALA A 220 -25.00 -1.65 -11.30
C ALA A 220 -25.48 -0.20 -11.22
N GLU A 221 -25.32 0.45 -10.06
CA GLU A 221 -25.68 1.86 -9.88
C GLU A 221 -24.76 2.77 -10.71
N PHE A 222 -23.46 2.49 -10.75
CA PHE A 222 -22.53 3.27 -11.57
C PHE A 222 -22.78 3.06 -13.08
N ALA A 223 -23.19 1.86 -13.51
CA ALA A 223 -23.58 1.59 -14.89
C ALA A 223 -24.78 2.46 -15.30
N ALA A 224 -25.80 2.59 -14.43
CA ALA A 224 -26.93 3.47 -14.69
C ALA A 224 -26.52 4.94 -14.87
N PHE A 225 -25.53 5.43 -14.09
CA PHE A 225 -24.94 6.76 -14.30
C PHE A 225 -24.26 6.90 -15.67
N VAL A 226 -23.50 5.89 -16.09
CA VAL A 226 -22.84 5.87 -17.41
C VAL A 226 -23.87 5.89 -18.55
N GLU A 227 -24.87 5.01 -18.47
CA GLU A 227 -25.95 4.85 -19.47
C GLU A 227 -26.80 6.12 -19.61
N ALA A 228 -27.11 6.79 -18.50
CA ALA A 228 -27.79 8.07 -18.48
C ALA A 228 -26.95 9.23 -19.05
N GLY A 229 -25.70 8.97 -19.47
CA GLY A 229 -24.81 9.97 -20.05
C GLY A 229 -24.08 10.81 -19.02
N GLY A 230 -23.86 10.30 -17.81
CA GLY A 230 -23.19 11.01 -16.73
C GLY A 230 -21.79 11.53 -17.05
N TYR A 231 -21.03 10.81 -17.90
CA TYR A 231 -19.75 11.30 -18.42
C TYR A 231 -19.91 12.47 -19.40
N ARG A 232 -21.07 12.61 -20.06
CA ARG A 232 -21.36 13.66 -21.05
C ARG A 232 -22.06 14.88 -20.46
N ALA A 233 -22.64 14.78 -19.26
CA ALA A 233 -23.35 15.85 -18.57
C ALA A 233 -22.37 16.73 -17.78
N ARG A 234 -22.21 18.00 -18.16
CA ARG A 234 -21.22 18.94 -17.58
C ARG A 234 -21.52 19.31 -16.13
N GLU A 235 -22.80 19.36 -15.78
CA GLU A 235 -23.34 19.75 -14.48
C GLU A 235 -22.92 18.81 -13.34
N PHE A 236 -22.52 17.57 -13.64
CA PHE A 236 -22.06 16.61 -12.62
C PHE A 236 -20.57 16.74 -12.28
N TRP A 237 -19.82 17.62 -12.96
CA TRP A 237 -18.37 17.70 -12.82
C TRP A 237 -17.94 19.07 -12.30
N SER A 238 -16.87 19.07 -11.49
CA SER A 238 -16.08 20.29 -11.29
C SER A 238 -15.32 20.65 -12.57
N ASP A 239 -14.79 21.87 -12.64
CA ASP A 239 -14.00 22.34 -13.78
C ASP A 239 -12.77 21.45 -14.02
N SER A 240 -12.06 21.11 -12.94
CA SER A 240 -10.89 20.21 -13.00
C SER A 240 -11.26 18.79 -13.39
N GLY A 241 -12.38 18.28 -12.88
CA GLY A 241 -12.90 16.95 -13.23
C GLY A 241 -13.29 16.86 -14.70
N TRP A 242 -13.95 17.89 -15.23
CA TRP A 242 -14.32 17.96 -16.64
C TRP A 242 -13.09 18.06 -17.55
N ALA A 243 -12.10 18.88 -17.18
CA ALA A 243 -10.84 18.99 -17.92
C ALA A 243 -10.10 17.65 -17.96
N TRP A 244 -10.00 16.94 -16.83
CA TRP A 244 -9.45 15.59 -16.77
C TRP A 244 -10.23 14.62 -17.66
N ARG A 245 -11.57 14.60 -17.53
CA ARG A 245 -12.44 13.69 -18.30
C ARG A 245 -12.23 13.90 -19.80
N ALA A 246 -12.20 15.15 -20.25
CA ALA A 246 -11.97 15.51 -21.65
C ALA A 246 -10.57 15.10 -22.12
N ALA A 247 -9.52 15.42 -21.34
CA ALA A 247 -8.14 15.09 -21.68
C ALA A 247 -7.88 13.57 -21.74
N ARG A 248 -8.55 12.79 -20.88
CA ARG A 248 -8.45 11.32 -20.86
C ARG A 248 -9.48 10.61 -21.73
N GLN A 249 -10.42 11.36 -22.35
CA GLN A 249 -11.57 10.82 -23.05
C GLN A 249 -12.29 9.74 -22.23
N ALA A 250 -12.41 9.96 -20.92
CA ALA A 250 -12.99 8.96 -20.03
C ALA A 250 -14.50 8.87 -20.24
N GLU A 251 -15.01 7.65 -20.41
CA GLU A 251 -16.45 7.38 -20.65
C GLU A 251 -17.05 6.38 -19.65
N ARG A 252 -16.20 5.68 -18.91
CA ARG A 252 -16.54 4.59 -17.99
C ARG A 252 -15.36 4.35 -17.03
N PRO A 253 -15.55 3.60 -15.93
CA PRO A 253 -14.45 3.22 -15.04
C PRO A 253 -13.34 2.48 -15.78
N VAL A 254 -12.12 2.60 -15.26
CA VAL A 254 -10.96 1.88 -15.81
C VAL A 254 -11.21 0.36 -15.79
N TYR A 255 -10.79 -0.31 -16.86
CA TYR A 255 -10.97 -1.75 -17.12
C TYR A 255 -12.37 -2.24 -17.50
N TRP A 256 -13.41 -1.39 -17.46
CA TRP A 256 -14.72 -1.79 -17.98
C TRP A 256 -14.66 -1.97 -19.50
N GLN A 257 -15.09 -3.14 -19.97
CA GLN A 257 -15.15 -3.47 -21.39
C GLN A 257 -16.59 -3.36 -21.90
N GLU A 258 -16.75 -3.11 -23.20
CA GLU A 258 -18.05 -3.23 -23.82
C GLU A 258 -18.53 -4.68 -23.78
N LYS A 259 -19.84 -4.82 -23.56
CA LYS A 259 -20.49 -6.12 -23.61
C LYS A 259 -20.32 -6.67 -25.03
N ARG A 260 -19.61 -7.78 -25.18
CA ARG A 260 -19.52 -8.50 -26.45
C ARG A 260 -20.74 -9.40 -26.55
N ASP A 261 -21.37 -9.48 -27.72
CA ASP A 261 -22.53 -10.36 -27.93
C ASP A 261 -22.21 -11.79 -27.45
N GLY A 262 -23.00 -12.30 -26.50
CA GLY A 262 -22.85 -13.64 -25.93
C GLY A 262 -22.14 -13.73 -24.56
N VAL A 263 -21.77 -12.61 -23.93
CA VAL A 263 -21.34 -12.53 -22.52
C VAL A 263 -22.18 -11.49 -21.78
#